data_AF-A0A956E599-F1
#
_entry.id   AF-A0A956E599-F1
#
_cell.length_a   1.000
_cell.length_b   1.000
_cell.length_c   1.000
_cell.angle_alpha   90.00
_cell.angle_beta   90.00
_cell.angle_gamma   90.00
#
_symmetry.space_group_name_H-M   'P 1'
#
loop_
_entity.id
_entity.type
_entity.pdbx_description
1 polymer ?
#
loop_
_entity_poly.entity_id
_entity_poly.type
_entity_poly.pdbx_seq_one_letter_code
_entity_poly.pdbx_strand_id
1 'polypeptide(L)'
;AAEPPAGLSEAISSLFARLGCMGDTSDPAPLDELQASPGAVQLPAWVVSLLTTQPLVGVQVGVRLPEFEREGLGPVMFEWSSTRLVLEMNRDAYPGMHVYPHGYLAVGLGTDWAGNVLLLDLNHARVPVFELWHDVSQDPEVLVGALRSRSHLVECLSDSLVSFLHSCETAPPRP
;
A
#
# COMPACT_ATOMS: atom_id res chain seq x y z
N ALA A 1 -21.35 -5.55 -0.18
CA ALA A 1 -19.92 -5.47 0.15
C ALA A 1 -19.15 -5.37 -1.17
N ALA A 2 -18.08 -4.58 -1.24
CA ALA A 2 -17.22 -4.58 -2.43
C ALA A 2 -16.58 -5.98 -2.58
N GLU A 3 -16.56 -6.50 -3.80
CA GLU A 3 -15.89 -7.77 -4.11
C GLU A 3 -14.37 -7.57 -4.22
N PRO A 4 -13.55 -8.60 -3.97
CA PRO A 4 -12.12 -8.51 -4.23
C PRO A 4 -11.86 -8.28 -5.72
N PRO A 5 -10.78 -7.56 -6.09
CA PRO A 5 -10.31 -7.51 -7.47
C PRO A 5 -10.16 -8.92 -8.06
N ALA A 6 -10.66 -9.12 -9.28
CA ALA A 6 -10.56 -10.41 -9.96
C ALA A 6 -9.08 -10.84 -10.11
N GLY A 7 -8.76 -12.07 -9.71
CA GLY A 7 -7.40 -12.60 -9.77
C GLY A 7 -6.50 -12.26 -8.57
N LEU A 8 -7.00 -11.56 -7.53
CA LEU A 8 -6.19 -11.17 -6.37
C LEU A 8 -5.45 -12.35 -5.71
N SER A 9 -6.14 -13.46 -5.46
CA SER A 9 -5.53 -14.66 -4.84
C SER A 9 -4.42 -15.27 -5.70
N GLU A 10 -4.62 -15.30 -7.02
CA GLU A 10 -3.61 -15.78 -7.97
C GLU A 10 -2.40 -14.84 -8.01
N ALA A 11 -2.63 -13.52 -8.00
CA ALA A 11 -1.58 -12.51 -8.00
C ALA A 11 -0.70 -12.59 -6.75
N ILE A 12 -1.30 -12.81 -5.57
CA ILE A 12 -0.58 -13.01 -4.31
C ILE A 12 0.25 -14.30 -4.34
N SER A 13 -0.36 -15.40 -4.80
CA SER A 13 0.36 -16.69 -4.94
C SER A 13 1.55 -16.56 -5.90
N SER A 14 1.33 -15.83 -7.00
CA SER A 14 2.34 -15.53 -8.00
C SER A 14 3.45 -14.64 -7.45
N LEU A 15 3.12 -13.68 -6.58
CA LEU A 15 4.09 -12.86 -5.86
C LEU A 15 4.99 -13.74 -4.99
N PHE A 16 4.44 -14.58 -4.12
CA PHE A 16 5.25 -15.46 -3.26
C PHE A 16 6.13 -16.42 -4.07
N ALA A 17 5.61 -16.96 -5.18
CA ALA A 17 6.40 -17.80 -6.07
C ALA A 17 7.58 -17.04 -6.70
N ARG A 18 7.41 -15.76 -7.05
CA ARG A 18 8.51 -14.91 -7.55
C ARG A 18 9.50 -14.55 -6.47
N LEU A 19 9.02 -14.17 -5.28
CA LEU A 19 9.88 -13.73 -4.19
C LEU A 19 10.65 -14.88 -3.53
N GLY A 20 10.14 -16.11 -3.63
CA GLY A 20 10.72 -17.28 -2.96
C GLY A 20 10.58 -17.26 -1.44
N CYS A 21 9.84 -16.29 -0.90
CA CYS A 21 9.56 -16.14 0.52
C CYS A 21 8.10 -15.69 0.74
N MET A 22 7.64 -15.91 1.98
CA MET A 22 6.38 -15.39 2.51
C MET A 22 6.70 -14.62 3.79
N GLY A 23 5.85 -13.66 4.12
CA GLY A 23 5.90 -12.96 5.39
C GLY A 23 5.07 -13.67 6.47
N ASP A 24 4.62 -12.87 7.43
CA ASP A 24 3.73 -13.32 8.50
C ASP A 24 2.28 -12.88 8.25
N THR A 25 1.36 -13.55 8.95
CA THR A 25 -0.03 -13.07 9.09
C THR A 25 -0.12 -12.04 10.22
N SER A 26 -1.29 -11.41 10.36
CA SER A 26 -1.50 -10.38 11.39
C SER A 26 -2.84 -10.51 12.08
N ASP A 27 -2.92 -10.02 13.31
CA ASP A 27 -4.14 -10.00 14.13
C ASP A 27 -5.16 -9.02 13.51
N PRO A 28 -6.44 -9.39 13.34
CA PRO A 28 -7.48 -8.45 12.89
C PRO A 28 -7.79 -7.32 13.89
N ALA A 29 -7.54 -7.47 15.19
CA ALA A 29 -8.01 -6.53 16.22
C ALA A 29 -7.62 -5.06 15.98
N PRO A 30 -6.40 -4.71 15.51
CA PRO A 30 -6.06 -3.33 15.16
C PRO A 30 -6.90 -2.74 14.02
N LEU A 31 -7.40 -3.56 13.09
CA LEU A 31 -8.29 -3.10 12.01
C LEU A 31 -9.71 -2.82 12.53
N ASP A 32 -10.17 -3.54 13.54
CA ASP A 32 -11.43 -3.24 14.21
C ASP A 32 -11.34 -1.89 14.95
N GLU A 33 -10.20 -1.64 15.61
CA GLU A 33 -9.90 -0.35 16.24
C GLU A 33 -9.83 0.80 15.23
N LEU A 34 -9.21 0.57 14.07
CA LEU A 34 -9.14 1.56 12.99
C LEU A 34 -10.55 1.90 12.48
N GLN A 35 -11.41 0.90 12.28
CA GLN A 35 -12.78 1.10 11.79
C GLN A 35 -13.73 1.69 12.84
N ALA A 36 -13.41 1.58 14.13
CA ALA A 36 -14.13 2.24 15.21
C ALA A 36 -13.75 3.73 15.39
N SER A 37 -12.72 4.20 14.69
CA SER A 37 -12.21 5.57 14.83
C SER A 37 -13.14 6.61 14.17
N PRO A 38 -13.26 7.84 14.71
CA PRO A 38 -14.08 8.88 14.10
C PRO A 38 -13.64 9.21 12.67
N GLY A 39 -14.58 9.22 11.72
CA GLY A 39 -14.28 9.47 10.30
C GLY A 39 -13.64 8.28 9.57
N ALA A 40 -13.56 7.11 10.21
CA ALA A 40 -13.05 5.91 9.57
C ALA A 40 -13.94 5.43 8.41
N VAL A 41 -13.29 4.87 7.41
CA VAL A 41 -13.96 4.18 6.30
C VAL A 41 -14.18 2.73 6.68
N GLN A 42 -15.35 2.19 6.37
CA GLN A 42 -15.59 0.76 6.54
C GLN A 42 -14.73 -0.03 5.55
N LEU A 43 -13.86 -0.90 6.06
CA LEU A 43 -13.03 -1.74 5.20
C LEU A 43 -13.88 -2.85 4.56
N PRO A 44 -13.74 -3.10 3.25
CA PRO A 44 -14.29 -4.30 2.63
C PRO A 44 -13.76 -5.56 3.31
N ALA A 45 -14.60 -6.58 3.46
CA ALA A 45 -14.20 -7.84 4.11
C ALA A 45 -12.98 -8.50 3.45
N TRP A 46 -12.82 -8.33 2.13
CA TRP A 46 -11.65 -8.85 1.43
C TRP A 46 -10.36 -8.10 1.78
N VAL A 47 -10.42 -6.80 2.12
CA VAL A 47 -9.26 -6.02 2.59
C VAL A 47 -8.84 -6.51 3.97
N VAL A 48 -9.82 -6.73 4.86
CA VAL A 48 -9.55 -7.32 6.18
C VAL A 48 -8.90 -8.70 6.03
N SER A 49 -9.44 -9.54 5.15
CA SER A 49 -8.83 -10.85 4.86
C SER A 49 -7.43 -10.71 4.25
N LEU A 50 -7.21 -9.78 3.33
CA LEU A 50 -5.89 -9.54 2.72
C LEU A 50 -4.84 -9.23 3.79
N LEU A 51 -5.16 -8.36 4.74
CA LEU A 51 -4.23 -7.89 5.75
C LEU A 51 -4.03 -8.86 6.93
N THR A 52 -4.88 -9.87 7.08
CA THR A 52 -4.88 -10.76 8.26
C THR A 52 -4.63 -12.22 7.92
N THR A 53 -5.05 -12.70 6.76
CA THR A 53 -4.94 -14.12 6.39
C THR A 53 -3.84 -14.40 5.37
N GLN A 54 -3.44 -13.39 4.59
CA GLN A 54 -2.33 -13.55 3.64
C GLN A 54 -1.00 -13.25 4.37
N PRO A 55 0.04 -14.09 4.19
CA PRO A 55 1.33 -13.92 4.85
C PRO A 55 2.14 -12.81 4.17
N LEU A 56 1.66 -11.57 4.25
CA LEU A 56 2.24 -10.40 3.62
C LEU A 56 3.12 -9.59 4.57
N VAL A 57 2.95 -9.69 5.90
CA VAL A 57 3.67 -8.83 6.84
C VAL A 57 5.18 -9.05 6.72
N GLY A 58 5.94 -7.98 6.51
CA GLY A 58 7.40 -8.04 6.31
C GLY A 58 7.83 -8.44 4.90
N VAL A 59 6.89 -8.72 3.98
CA VAL A 59 7.23 -8.95 2.58
C VAL A 59 7.68 -7.65 1.95
N GLN A 60 8.90 -7.65 1.41
CA GLN A 60 9.44 -6.52 0.66
C GLN A 60 9.17 -6.68 -0.84
N VAL A 61 8.68 -5.62 -1.46
CA VAL A 61 8.38 -5.55 -2.89
C VAL A 61 9.10 -4.38 -3.52
N GLY A 62 9.78 -4.64 -4.62
CA GLY A 62 10.44 -3.62 -5.44
C GLY A 62 9.53 -3.19 -6.60
N VAL A 63 9.47 -1.89 -6.83
CA VAL A 63 8.74 -1.28 -7.95
C VAL A 63 9.73 -0.52 -8.82
N ARG A 64 9.76 -0.85 -10.12
CA ARG A 64 10.58 -0.13 -11.08
C ARG A 64 9.85 1.14 -11.52
N LEU A 65 10.49 2.28 -11.28
CA LEU A 65 10.01 3.57 -11.77
C LEU A 65 10.85 4.01 -12.98
N PRO A 66 10.23 4.44 -14.10
CA PRO A 66 10.95 4.79 -15.32
C PRO A 66 12.06 5.84 -15.14
N GLU A 67 11.89 6.77 -14.20
CA GLU A 67 12.89 7.77 -13.84
C GLU A 67 14.08 7.18 -13.08
N PHE A 68 13.85 6.25 -12.15
CA PHE A 68 14.92 5.53 -11.46
C PHE A 68 15.73 4.67 -12.43
N GLU A 69 15.05 3.99 -13.35
CA GLU A 69 15.72 3.18 -14.37
C GLU A 69 16.62 4.02 -15.30
N ARG A 70 16.14 5.21 -15.71
CA ARG A 70 16.94 6.14 -16.53
C ARG A 70 18.19 6.63 -15.82
N GLU A 71 18.15 6.72 -14.50
CA GLU A 71 19.27 7.13 -13.65
C GLU A 71 20.16 5.95 -13.22
N GLY A 72 19.83 4.72 -13.63
CA GLY A 72 20.55 3.51 -13.23
C GLY A 72 20.35 3.15 -11.76
N LEU A 73 19.30 3.65 -11.13
CA LEU A 73 18.91 3.33 -9.77
C LEU A 73 18.12 2.02 -9.74
N GLY A 74 18.17 1.35 -8.58
CA GLY A 74 17.39 0.13 -8.32
C GLY A 74 15.89 0.41 -8.17
N PRO A 75 15.07 -0.64 -8.00
CA PRO A 75 13.66 -0.48 -7.71
C PRO A 75 13.44 0.28 -6.39
N VAL A 76 12.34 1.03 -6.31
CA VAL A 76 11.88 1.58 -5.03
C VAL A 76 11.27 0.45 -4.22
N MET A 77 11.77 0.28 -3.00
CA MET A 77 11.43 -0.85 -2.14
C MET A 77 10.37 -0.44 -1.10
N PHE A 78 9.34 -1.27 -0.97
CA PHE A 78 8.30 -1.13 0.06
C PHE A 78 8.19 -2.41 0.88
N GLU A 79 7.84 -2.28 2.16
CA GLU A 79 7.52 -3.39 3.05
C GLU A 79 6.05 -3.35 3.44
N TRP A 80 5.37 -4.49 3.25
CA TRP A 80 4.00 -4.70 3.71
C TRP A 80 3.94 -4.70 5.24
N SER A 81 3.07 -3.85 5.79
CA SER A 81 3.00 -3.59 7.23
C SER A 81 2.07 -4.54 7.96
N SER A 82 2.35 -4.75 9.26
CA SER A 82 1.42 -5.43 10.18
C SER A 82 0.15 -4.60 10.37
N THR A 83 -0.96 -5.23 10.79
CA THR A 83 -2.23 -4.51 11.05
C THR A 83 -2.09 -3.45 12.13
N ARG A 84 -1.21 -3.64 13.10
CA ARG A 84 -0.88 -2.63 14.12
C ARG A 84 -0.26 -1.39 13.49
N LEU A 85 0.70 -1.57 12.59
CA LEU A 85 1.33 -0.45 11.90
C LEU A 85 0.37 0.18 10.88
N VAL A 86 -0.51 -0.60 10.24
CA VAL A 86 -1.62 -0.07 9.43
C VAL A 86 -2.54 0.83 10.27
N LEU A 87 -2.91 0.43 11.48
CA LEU A 87 -3.67 1.28 12.39
C LEU A 87 -2.92 2.59 12.67
N GLU A 88 -1.66 2.51 13.09
CA GLU A 88 -0.82 3.69 13.41
C GLU A 88 -0.70 4.63 12.19
N MET A 89 -0.42 4.09 10.99
CA MET A 89 -0.29 4.89 9.77
C MET A 89 -1.58 5.61 9.36
N ASN A 90 -2.74 4.98 9.56
CA ASN A 90 -4.02 5.50 9.08
C ASN A 90 -4.80 6.29 10.13
N ARG A 91 -4.36 6.26 11.40
CA ARG A 91 -5.00 7.01 12.50
C ARG A 91 -4.10 8.07 13.09
N ASP A 92 -2.83 7.74 13.30
CA ASP A 92 -1.94 8.50 14.18
C ASP A 92 -0.76 9.17 13.45
N ALA A 93 -0.46 8.74 12.22
CA ALA A 93 0.71 9.22 11.47
C ALA A 93 0.36 9.87 10.13
N TYR A 94 1.08 10.95 9.84
CA TYR A 94 1.10 11.58 8.53
C TYR A 94 1.86 10.67 7.51
N PRO A 95 1.42 10.59 6.23
CA PRO A 95 0.24 11.22 5.65
C PRO A 95 -1.04 10.39 5.75
N GLY A 96 -0.95 9.11 6.14
CA GLY A 96 -2.06 8.16 6.09
C GLY A 96 -3.31 8.63 6.85
N MET A 97 -3.13 9.24 8.03
CA MET A 97 -4.23 9.78 8.84
C MET A 97 -5.12 10.81 8.12
N HIS A 98 -4.57 11.50 7.11
CA HIS A 98 -5.30 12.51 6.36
C HIS A 98 -6.02 11.97 5.13
N VAL A 99 -5.55 10.86 4.56
CA VAL A 99 -6.11 10.30 3.32
C VAL A 99 -7.04 9.12 3.58
N TYR A 100 -6.92 8.46 4.73
CA TYR A 100 -7.78 7.35 5.14
C TYR A 100 -9.28 7.69 5.18
N PRO A 101 -9.73 8.82 5.75
CA PRO A 101 -11.15 9.21 5.72
C PRO A 101 -11.71 9.38 4.30
N HIS A 102 -10.85 9.50 3.29
CA HIS A 102 -11.21 9.66 1.89
C HIS A 102 -11.07 8.37 1.07
N GLY A 103 -10.89 7.22 1.74
CA GLY A 103 -10.87 5.90 1.10
C GLY A 103 -9.50 5.44 0.60
N TYR A 104 -8.41 6.08 1.04
CA TYR A 104 -7.05 5.65 0.72
C TYR A 104 -6.40 4.99 1.95
N LEU A 105 -6.07 3.70 1.84
CA LEU A 105 -5.53 2.93 2.96
C LEU A 105 -4.01 2.77 2.82
N ALA A 106 -3.25 3.26 3.80
CA ALA A 106 -1.82 2.97 3.91
C ALA A 106 -1.59 1.54 4.39
N VAL A 107 -0.86 0.74 3.61
CA VAL A 107 -0.63 -0.70 3.86
C VAL A 107 0.85 -1.09 3.94
N GLY A 108 1.75 -0.18 3.62
CA GLY A 108 3.18 -0.44 3.62
C GLY A 108 4.02 0.84 3.73
N LEU A 109 5.31 0.67 4.00
CA LEU A 109 6.28 1.74 4.12
C LEU A 109 7.41 1.58 3.11
N GLY A 110 7.93 2.69 2.59
CA GLY A 110 9.17 2.69 1.84
C GLY A 110 10.35 2.27 2.74
N THR A 111 11.17 1.31 2.30
CA THR A 111 12.32 0.84 3.09
C THR A 111 13.53 1.74 2.95
N ASP A 112 13.69 2.35 1.77
CA ASP A 112 14.83 3.23 1.45
C ASP A 112 14.50 4.71 1.62
N TRP A 113 13.21 5.04 1.74
CA TRP A 113 12.69 6.40 1.82
C TRP A 113 11.81 6.55 3.05
N ALA A 114 12.45 6.86 4.17
CA ALA A 114 11.78 6.96 5.47
C ALA A 114 10.57 7.90 5.40
N GLY A 115 9.38 7.38 5.72
CA GLY A 115 8.13 8.13 5.79
C GLY A 115 7.20 7.94 4.60
N ASN A 116 7.68 7.50 3.43
CA ASN A 116 6.81 7.28 2.28
C ASN A 116 5.90 6.07 2.53
N VAL A 117 4.63 6.18 2.13
CA VAL A 117 3.62 5.13 2.36
C VAL A 117 3.12 4.54 1.05
N LEU A 118 2.87 3.23 1.08
CA LEU A 118 2.17 2.50 0.02
C LEU A 118 0.66 2.58 0.28
N LEU A 119 -0.09 3.22 -0.61
CA LEU A 119 -1.53 3.43 -0.48
C LEU A 119 -2.32 2.55 -1.45
N LEU A 120 -3.47 2.06 -0.98
CA LEU A 120 -4.51 1.44 -1.78
C LEU A 120 -5.69 2.41 -1.91
N ASP A 121 -6.14 2.71 -3.14
CA ASP A 121 -7.38 3.46 -3.38
C ASP A 121 -8.59 2.51 -3.35
N LEU A 122 -9.30 2.50 -2.23
CA LEU A 122 -10.47 1.66 -2.01
C LEU A 122 -11.74 2.20 -2.69
N ASN A 123 -11.71 3.41 -3.24
CA ASN A 123 -12.85 3.98 -3.96
C ASN A 123 -12.98 3.43 -5.39
N HIS A 124 -11.97 2.72 -5.89
CA HIS A 124 -11.92 2.24 -7.25
C HIS A 124 -11.91 0.71 -7.29
N ALA A 125 -12.75 0.11 -8.15
CA ALA A 125 -12.92 -1.35 -8.21
C ALA A 125 -11.63 -2.14 -8.50
N ARG A 126 -10.70 -1.54 -9.25
CA ARG A 126 -9.37 -2.12 -9.54
C ARG A 126 -8.35 -1.93 -8.43
N VAL A 127 -8.64 -1.07 -7.46
CA VAL A 127 -7.75 -0.71 -6.33
C VAL A 127 -6.37 -0.26 -6.81
N PRO A 128 -6.23 0.90 -7.48
CA PRO A 128 -4.93 1.47 -7.81
C PRO A 128 -4.02 1.59 -6.59
N VAL A 129 -2.72 1.49 -6.83
CA VAL A 129 -1.68 1.54 -5.82
C VAL A 129 -0.83 2.77 -6.04
N PHE A 130 -0.59 3.53 -4.97
CA PHE A 130 0.17 4.76 -5.01
C PHE A 130 1.32 4.73 -4.01
N GLU A 131 2.38 5.46 -4.31
CA GLU A 131 3.28 5.98 -3.30
C GLU A 131 2.85 7.41 -2.96
N LEU A 132 2.73 7.70 -1.67
CA LEU A 132 2.56 9.06 -1.18
C LEU A 132 3.78 9.46 -0.37
N TRP A 133 4.48 10.50 -0.81
CA TRP A 133 5.65 11.00 -0.10
C TRP A 133 5.26 11.78 1.14
N HIS A 134 6.09 11.67 2.17
CA HIS A 134 5.82 12.27 3.47
C HIS A 134 6.05 13.79 3.53
N ASP A 135 6.60 14.39 2.48
CA ASP A 135 6.99 15.80 2.42
C ASP A 135 6.21 16.61 1.37
N VAL A 136 5.25 15.99 0.68
CA VAL A 136 4.42 16.62 -0.36
C VAL A 136 3.67 17.85 0.14
N SER A 137 2.90 17.72 1.22
CA SER A 137 2.06 18.80 1.74
C SER A 137 1.46 18.46 3.10
N GLN A 138 1.59 19.34 4.08
CA GLN A 138 0.89 19.18 5.36
C GLN A 138 -0.62 19.52 5.28
N ASP A 139 -1.12 19.96 4.13
CA ASP A 139 -2.54 20.25 3.90
C ASP A 139 -3.27 18.99 3.39
N PRO A 140 -4.24 18.43 4.15
CA PRO A 140 -5.02 17.26 3.76
C PRO A 140 -5.73 17.39 2.41
N GLU A 141 -6.27 18.58 2.10
CA GLU A 141 -7.01 18.80 0.85
C GLU A 141 -6.09 18.75 -0.36
N VAL A 142 -4.84 19.22 -0.21
CA VAL A 142 -3.81 19.11 -1.26
C VAL A 142 -3.44 17.65 -1.48
N LEU A 143 -3.26 16.85 -0.42
CA LEU A 143 -2.94 15.43 -0.53
C LEU A 143 -4.05 14.65 -1.25
N VAL A 144 -5.29 14.84 -0.80
CA VAL A 144 -6.46 14.18 -1.40
C VAL A 144 -6.68 14.66 -2.83
N GLY A 145 -6.50 15.95 -3.10
CA GLY A 145 -6.54 16.53 -4.44
C GLY A 145 -5.49 15.93 -5.37
N ALA A 146 -4.26 15.75 -4.87
CA ALA A 146 -3.15 15.14 -5.61
C ALA A 146 -3.45 13.68 -5.97
N LEU A 147 -3.97 12.88 -5.02
CA LEU A 147 -4.37 11.48 -5.26
C LEU A 147 -5.51 11.36 -6.28
N ARG A 148 -6.55 12.19 -6.16
CA ARG A 148 -7.70 12.18 -7.09
C ARG A 148 -7.33 12.60 -8.50
N SER A 149 -6.47 13.61 -8.63
CA SER A 149 -6.02 14.13 -9.92
C SER A 149 -4.82 13.39 -10.51
N ARG A 150 -4.18 12.49 -9.72
CA ARG A 150 -2.91 11.84 -10.05
C ARG A 150 -1.85 12.86 -10.47
N SER A 151 -1.75 13.92 -9.69
CA SER A 151 -0.78 14.98 -9.96
C SER A 151 0.66 14.48 -9.75
N HIS A 152 1.64 15.24 -10.25
CA HIS A 152 3.08 14.99 -10.05
C HIS A 152 3.56 14.94 -8.58
N LEU A 153 2.67 15.21 -7.63
CA LEU A 153 2.94 15.16 -6.19
C LEU A 153 2.74 13.76 -5.58
N VAL A 154 2.21 12.82 -6.36
CA VAL A 154 2.02 11.42 -5.95
C VAL A 154 2.43 10.52 -7.09
N GLU A 155 3.02 9.36 -6.78
CA GLU A 155 3.42 8.40 -7.81
C GLU A 155 2.39 7.27 -7.90
N CYS A 156 1.85 7.06 -9.10
CA CYS A 156 0.90 5.97 -9.34
C CYS A 156 1.68 4.72 -9.75
N LEU A 157 2.01 3.89 -8.76
CA LEU A 157 2.78 2.66 -8.96
C LEU A 157 2.05 1.65 -9.86
N SER A 158 0.71 1.63 -9.81
CA SER A 158 -0.12 0.79 -10.67
C SER A 158 -1.59 1.21 -10.68
N ASP A 159 -2.25 1.03 -11.82
CA ASP A 159 -3.70 1.21 -11.98
C ASP A 159 -4.57 0.11 -11.36
N SER A 160 -3.95 -0.97 -10.87
CA SER A 160 -4.62 -2.02 -10.12
C SER A 160 -3.71 -2.76 -9.14
N LEU A 161 -4.27 -3.21 -8.02
CA LEU A 161 -3.56 -4.03 -7.03
C LEU A 161 -3.07 -5.35 -7.64
N VAL A 162 -3.85 -5.96 -8.52
CA VAL A 162 -3.48 -7.21 -9.19
C VAL A 162 -2.26 -7.01 -10.10
N SER A 163 -2.29 -5.98 -10.96
CA SER A 163 -1.15 -5.64 -11.81
C SER A 163 0.08 -5.26 -10.98
N PHE A 164 -0.11 -4.51 -9.89
CA PHE A 164 0.96 -4.14 -8.96
C PHE A 164 1.67 -5.38 -8.42
N LEU A 165 0.91 -6.32 -7.85
CA LEU A 165 1.46 -7.55 -7.30
C LEU A 165 2.22 -8.35 -8.37
N HIS A 166 1.71 -8.41 -9.61
CA HIS A 166 2.37 -9.08 -10.73
C HIS A 166 3.68 -8.41 -11.17
N SER A 167 3.77 -7.07 -11.12
CA SER A 167 4.95 -6.32 -11.51
C SER A 167 6.01 -6.21 -10.42
N CYS A 168 5.66 -6.49 -9.15
CA CYS A 168 6.62 -6.42 -8.05
C CYS A 168 7.78 -7.40 -8.23
N GLU A 169 8.99 -6.89 -7.97
CA GLU A 169 10.25 -7.63 -8.03
C GLU A 169 10.83 -7.86 -6.63
N THR A 170 11.76 -8.81 -6.53
CA THR A 170 12.58 -8.99 -5.33
C THR A 170 13.55 -7.82 -5.15
N ALA A 171 13.90 -7.52 -3.90
CA ALA A 171 15.07 -6.71 -3.63
C ALA A 171 16.30 -7.28 -4.37
N PRO A 172 17.17 -6.43 -4.96
CA PRO A 172 18.44 -6.92 -5.46
C PRO A 172 19.22 -7.59 -4.32
N PRO A 173 19.99 -8.65 -4.60
CA PRO A 173 20.85 -9.26 -3.60
C PRO A 173 21.78 -8.19 -3.02
N ARG A 174 21.81 -8.06 -1.70
CA ARG A 174 22.75 -7.15 -1.03
C ARG A 174 24.18 -7.60 -1.37
N PRO A 175 25.08 -6.68 -1.76
CA PRO A 175 26.47 -7.00 -2.09
C PRO A 175 27.24 -7.58 -0.90
#